data_AF-A0A1F8P601-F1
#
_entry.id   AF-A0A1F8P601-F1
#
_cell.length_a   1.000
_cell.length_b   1.000
_cell.length_c   1.000
_cell.angle_alpha   90.00
_cell.angle_beta   90.00
_cell.angle_gamma   90.00
#
_symmetry.space_group_name_H-M   'P 1'
#
loop_
_entity.id
_entity.type
_entity.pdbx_description
1 polymer ?
#
loop_
_entity_poly.entity_id
_entity_poly.type
_entity_poly.pdbx_seq_one_letter_code
_entity_poly.pdbx_strand_id
1 'polypeptide(L)'
;MSILDKFLIWWLHGPRYGWSKLRRRLFEGGFLATPLPQVNSLEDIQVCLKDVKWKRDLLPQLFDCVSYPQRVWAKKTDDCDGFAILAAELLYRWSPETNPVMVTAIVTPVKNSHSVCVFKQGESLRYFSNEVLKPGIFQSYQDIVAHFTSPPNRLICWDVVKPDTLEQLEFHLA
;
A
#
# COMPACT_ATOMS: atom_id res chain seq x y z
N MET A 1 -17.27 -3.12 19.80
CA MET A 1 -15.97 -2.60 19.33
C MET A 1 -14.97 -2.65 20.47
N SER A 2 -13.90 -3.43 20.32
CA SER A 2 -12.89 -3.64 21.38
C SER A 2 -11.98 -2.42 21.57
N ILE A 3 -11.21 -2.37 22.67
CA ILE A 3 -10.16 -1.34 22.87
C ILE A 3 -9.14 -1.40 21.72
N LEU A 4 -8.80 -2.62 21.29
CA LEU A 4 -7.91 -2.84 20.16
C LEU A 4 -8.50 -2.29 18.86
N ASP A 5 -9.79 -2.50 18.59
CA ASP A 5 -10.46 -1.94 17.40
C ASP A 5 -10.39 -0.41 17.40
N LYS A 6 -10.67 0.24 18.55
CA LYS A 6 -10.60 1.70 18.69
C LYS A 6 -9.18 2.22 18.44
N PHE A 7 -8.18 1.53 18.96
CA PHE A 7 -6.78 1.87 18.73
C PHE A 7 -6.41 1.74 17.25
N LEU A 8 -6.80 0.63 16.60
CA LEU A 8 -6.54 0.38 15.18
C LEU A 8 -7.19 1.42 14.27
N ILE A 9 -8.43 1.78 14.55
CA ILE A 9 -9.18 2.85 13.87
C ILE A 9 -8.44 4.17 14.03
N TRP A 10 -8.13 4.55 15.28
CA TRP A 10 -7.39 5.78 15.56
C TRP A 10 -6.03 5.80 14.84
N TRP A 11 -5.31 4.67 14.85
CA TRP A 11 -3.98 4.54 14.24
C TRP A 11 -4.01 4.75 12.73
N LEU A 12 -4.94 4.10 12.03
CA LEU A 12 -5.08 4.21 10.57
C LEU A 12 -5.64 5.58 10.13
N HIS A 13 -6.48 6.20 10.95
CA HIS A 13 -7.07 7.51 10.65
C HIS A 13 -6.04 8.66 10.64
N GLY A 14 -4.76 8.45 11.01
CA GLY A 14 -3.77 9.52 10.88
C GLY A 14 -2.38 9.27 11.46
N PRO A 15 -2.25 8.88 12.74
CA PRO A 15 -0.95 8.70 13.41
C PRO A 15 0.06 7.89 12.61
N ARG A 16 -0.39 6.80 11.95
CA ARG A 16 0.43 5.99 11.05
C ARG A 16 1.17 6.81 10.00
N TYR A 17 0.48 7.73 9.34
CA TYR A 17 1.05 8.51 8.23
C TYR A 17 1.93 9.64 8.71
N GLY A 18 1.58 10.27 9.84
CA GLY A 18 2.46 11.24 10.50
C GLY A 18 3.80 10.59 10.89
N TRP A 19 3.73 9.41 11.51
CA TRP A 19 4.89 8.61 11.88
C TRP A 19 5.71 8.18 10.65
N SER A 20 5.04 7.71 9.60
CA SER A 20 5.70 7.31 8.34
C SER A 20 6.46 8.47 7.69
N LYS A 21 5.86 9.67 7.63
CA LYS A 21 6.52 10.89 7.11
C LYS A 21 7.77 11.26 7.91
N LEU A 22 7.67 11.20 9.24
CA LEU A 22 8.81 11.49 10.12
C LEU A 22 9.93 10.47 9.92
N ARG A 23 9.62 9.18 9.95
CA ARG A 23 10.61 8.10 9.76
C ARG A 23 11.31 8.21 8.41
N ARG A 24 10.54 8.41 7.32
CA ARG A 24 11.07 8.63 5.96
C ARG A 24 12.14 9.73 5.96
N ARG A 25 11.83 10.88 6.55
CA ARG A 25 12.76 12.03 6.64
C ARG A 25 14.02 11.71 7.44
N LEU A 26 13.88 11.03 8.58
CA LEU A 26 15.01 10.77 9.49
C LEU A 26 15.93 9.63 9.02
N PHE A 27 15.37 8.58 8.42
CA PHE A 27 16.10 7.32 8.18
C PHE A 27 16.20 6.92 6.71
N GLU A 28 15.49 7.59 5.81
CA GLU A 28 15.38 7.16 4.41
C GLU A 28 15.77 8.25 3.40
N GLY A 29 16.12 9.45 3.85
CA GLY A 29 16.52 10.56 2.99
C GLY A 29 17.70 10.22 2.05
N GLY A 30 18.63 9.36 2.50
CA GLY A 30 19.75 8.90 1.68
C GLY A 30 19.36 8.07 0.45
N PHE A 31 18.13 7.54 0.39
CA PHE A 31 17.64 6.77 -0.75
C PHE A 31 16.99 7.63 -1.82
N LEU A 32 16.68 8.92 -1.56
CA LEU A 32 15.92 9.75 -2.51
C LEU A 32 16.61 9.90 -3.88
N ALA A 33 17.93 9.82 -3.93
CA ALA A 33 18.71 9.86 -5.18
C ALA A 33 18.79 8.51 -5.91
N THR A 34 18.26 7.42 -5.32
CA THR A 34 18.28 6.10 -5.97
C THR A 34 17.33 6.12 -7.17
N PRO A 35 17.83 5.82 -8.39
CA PRO A 35 16.98 5.74 -9.56
C PRO A 35 16.05 4.52 -9.46
N LEU A 36 14.78 4.76 -9.75
CA LEU A 36 13.79 3.71 -9.94
C LEU A 36 13.88 3.15 -11.36
N PRO A 37 13.49 1.89 -11.58
CA PRO A 37 13.55 1.27 -12.90
C PRO A 37 12.58 2.00 -13.85
N GLN A 38 12.96 2.03 -15.12
CA GLN A 38 12.03 2.43 -16.18
C GLN A 38 11.11 1.25 -16.49
N VAL A 39 9.82 1.53 -16.58
CA VAL A 39 8.77 0.55 -16.89
C VAL A 39 7.91 1.10 -18.02
N ASN A 40 7.45 0.24 -18.93
CA ASN A 40 6.63 0.64 -20.08
C ASN A 40 5.32 -0.17 -20.18
N SER A 41 5.04 -1.01 -19.19
CA SER A 41 3.88 -1.89 -19.15
C SER A 41 3.55 -2.32 -17.71
N LEU A 42 2.34 -2.85 -17.51
CA LEU A 42 1.96 -3.48 -16.24
C LEU A 42 2.81 -4.72 -15.96
N GLU A 43 3.19 -5.44 -17.01
CA GLU A 43 4.06 -6.62 -16.95
C GLU A 43 5.44 -6.25 -16.44
N ASP A 44 6.03 -5.14 -16.92
CA ASP A 44 7.32 -4.63 -16.44
C ASP A 44 7.25 -4.25 -14.96
N ILE A 45 6.16 -3.61 -14.53
CA ILE A 45 5.93 -3.26 -13.13
C ILE A 45 5.88 -4.54 -12.29
N GLN A 46 5.14 -5.55 -12.73
CA GLN A 46 5.03 -6.83 -12.04
C GLN A 46 6.40 -7.54 -11.95
N VAL A 47 7.22 -7.49 -13.01
CA VAL A 47 8.59 -8.00 -12.99
C VAL A 47 9.44 -7.24 -11.96
N CYS A 48 9.37 -5.90 -11.95
CA CYS A 48 10.10 -5.09 -10.96
C CYS A 48 9.69 -5.42 -9.52
N LEU A 49 8.39 -5.63 -9.27
CA LEU A 49 7.90 -5.97 -7.94
C LEU A 49 8.36 -7.38 -7.52
N LYS A 50 8.47 -8.35 -8.43
CA LYS A 50 8.97 -9.70 -8.14
C LYS A 50 10.43 -9.71 -7.66
N ASP A 51 11.22 -8.70 -8.01
CA ASP A 51 12.58 -8.55 -7.49
C ASP A 51 12.61 -8.13 -6.00
N VAL A 52 11.49 -7.65 -5.46
CA VAL A 52 11.39 -7.26 -4.06
C VAL A 52 11.04 -8.50 -3.24
N LYS A 53 11.86 -8.81 -2.24
CA LYS A 53 11.59 -9.87 -1.30
C LYS A 53 10.59 -9.40 -0.26
N TRP A 54 9.41 -10.01 -0.27
CA TRP A 54 8.43 -9.79 0.79
C TRP A 54 8.98 -10.24 2.15
N LYS A 55 8.95 -9.32 3.11
CA LYS A 55 9.36 -9.57 4.48
C LYS A 55 8.25 -9.08 5.40
N ARG A 56 7.74 -9.98 6.23
CA ARG A 56 6.86 -9.61 7.35
C ARG A 56 7.75 -9.20 8.51
N ASP A 57 7.62 -7.96 8.98
CA ASP A 57 8.38 -7.52 10.14
C ASP A 57 7.98 -8.30 11.40
N LEU A 58 8.99 -8.58 12.23
CA LEU A 58 8.95 -9.52 13.36
C LEU A 58 8.42 -8.90 14.67
N LEU A 59 8.16 -7.59 14.69
CA LEU A 59 7.68 -6.79 15.83
C LEU A 59 6.41 -6.02 15.40
N PRO A 60 5.55 -5.57 16.34
CA PRO A 60 4.11 -5.57 16.10
C PRO A 60 3.72 -4.80 14.82
N GLN A 61 2.99 -5.47 13.93
CA GLN A 61 2.44 -4.99 12.63
C GLN A 61 1.71 -3.64 12.69
N LEU A 62 1.36 -3.23 13.90
CA LEU A 62 0.75 -1.95 14.22
C LEU A 62 1.72 -0.76 14.11
N PHE A 63 3.02 -0.99 14.00
CA PHE A 63 4.04 0.07 13.90
C PHE A 63 4.74 0.10 12.54
N ASP A 64 4.24 -0.66 11.56
CA ASP A 64 4.79 -0.63 10.22
C ASP A 64 4.56 0.75 9.58
N CYS A 65 5.61 1.22 8.93
CA CYS A 65 5.70 2.55 8.37
C CYS A 65 5.81 2.43 6.86
N VAL A 66 5.16 3.33 6.16
CA VAL A 66 5.27 3.37 4.71
C VAL A 66 6.64 3.94 4.34
N SER A 67 7.53 3.12 3.76
CA SER A 67 8.88 3.51 3.27
C SER A 67 8.82 4.51 2.10
N TYR A 68 9.93 5.03 1.59
CA TYR A 68 10.01 5.61 0.24
C TYR A 68 10.11 4.52 -0.84
N PRO A 69 9.51 4.68 -2.03
CA PRO A 69 9.64 3.67 -3.11
C PRO A 69 11.10 3.46 -3.53
N GLN A 70 11.93 4.50 -3.47
CA GLN A 70 13.37 4.41 -3.73
C GLN A 70 14.09 3.50 -2.73
N ARG A 71 13.70 3.55 -1.45
CA ARG A 71 14.25 2.65 -0.43
C ARG A 71 13.84 1.21 -0.72
N VAL A 72 12.55 0.98 -1.00
CA VAL A 72 12.03 -0.36 -1.35
C VAL A 72 12.85 -0.93 -2.49
N TRP A 73 13.07 -0.13 -3.55
CA TRP A 73 13.85 -0.56 -4.71
C TRP A 73 15.34 -0.77 -4.39
N ALA A 74 15.97 0.14 -3.65
CA ALA A 74 17.38 0.02 -3.28
C ALA A 74 17.65 -1.23 -2.43
N LYS A 75 16.74 -1.54 -1.50
CA LYS A 75 16.88 -2.65 -0.57
C LYS A 75 16.33 -3.96 -1.10
N LYS A 76 15.45 -3.91 -2.11
CA LYS A 76 14.75 -5.07 -2.67
C LYS A 76 14.07 -5.92 -1.59
N THR A 77 13.58 -5.27 -0.53
CA THR A 77 12.84 -5.95 0.53
C THR A 77 11.96 -4.95 1.26
N ASP A 78 10.69 -5.31 1.45
CA ASP A 78 9.73 -4.57 2.28
C ASP A 78 8.48 -5.43 2.53
N ASP A 79 7.52 -4.87 3.25
CA ASP A 79 6.18 -5.44 3.47
C ASP A 79 5.17 -4.94 2.41
N CYS A 80 3.88 -5.25 2.61
CA CYS A 80 2.82 -4.84 1.68
C CYS A 80 2.73 -3.33 1.44
N ASP A 81 3.11 -2.48 2.41
CA ASP A 81 3.13 -1.02 2.23
C ASP A 81 4.20 -0.63 1.23
N GLY A 82 5.40 -1.22 1.35
CA GLY A 82 6.50 -1.00 0.43
C GLY A 82 6.19 -1.45 -1.00
N PHE A 83 5.51 -2.58 -1.18
CA PHE A 83 5.03 -2.99 -2.50
C PHE A 83 4.02 -2.01 -3.06
N ALA A 84 3.04 -1.57 -2.25
CA ALA A 84 1.99 -0.68 -2.71
C ALA A 84 2.55 0.67 -3.19
N ILE A 85 3.47 1.29 -2.43
CA ILE A 85 4.08 2.55 -2.85
C ILE A 85 5.02 2.41 -4.06
N LEU A 86 5.74 1.30 -4.18
CA LEU A 86 6.64 1.09 -5.30
C LEU A 86 5.82 0.88 -6.57
N ALA A 87 4.79 0.05 -6.51
CA ALA A 87 3.86 -0.14 -7.62
C ALA A 87 3.22 1.19 -8.04
N ALA A 88 2.79 2.00 -7.07
CA ALA A 88 2.19 3.30 -7.35
C ALA A 88 3.15 4.28 -8.02
N GLU A 89 4.40 4.38 -7.54
CA GLU A 89 5.40 5.27 -8.14
C GLU A 89 5.78 4.81 -9.55
N LEU A 90 5.90 3.51 -9.79
CA LEU A 90 6.16 2.97 -11.12
C LEU A 90 5.00 3.21 -12.09
N LEU A 91 3.75 3.01 -11.63
CA LEU A 91 2.55 3.34 -12.39
C LEU A 91 2.49 4.82 -12.73
N TYR A 92 2.71 5.69 -11.74
CA TYR A 92 2.67 7.14 -11.94
C TYR A 92 3.72 7.60 -12.95
N ARG A 93 4.92 7.02 -12.93
CA ARG A 93 5.99 7.34 -13.89
C ARG A 93 5.69 6.88 -15.32
N TRP A 94 5.03 5.74 -15.47
CA TRP A 94 4.68 5.18 -16.78
C TRP A 94 3.43 5.82 -17.38
N SER A 95 2.38 5.96 -16.56
CA SER A 95 1.03 6.33 -16.98
C SER A 95 0.33 7.11 -15.84
N PRO A 96 0.65 8.41 -15.68
CA PRO A 96 0.10 9.26 -14.61
C PRO A 96 -1.43 9.29 -14.56
N GLU A 97 -2.10 9.13 -15.70
CA GLU A 97 -3.55 9.09 -15.86
C GLU A 97 -4.22 7.94 -15.10
N THR A 98 -3.45 6.91 -14.72
CA THR A 98 -3.95 5.80 -13.89
C THR A 98 -4.24 6.23 -12.45
N ASN A 99 -3.75 7.41 -12.01
CA ASN A 99 -3.97 7.98 -10.68
C ASN A 99 -3.84 6.95 -9.54
N PRO A 100 -2.64 6.34 -9.37
CA PRO A 100 -2.46 5.26 -8.43
C PRO A 100 -2.59 5.75 -6.98
N VAL A 101 -3.27 4.95 -6.17
CA VAL A 101 -3.50 5.18 -4.74
C VAL A 101 -3.11 3.95 -3.93
N MET A 102 -2.74 4.14 -2.67
CA MET A 102 -2.57 3.04 -1.74
C MET A 102 -3.87 2.86 -0.96
N VAL A 103 -4.35 1.62 -0.88
CA VAL A 103 -5.50 1.25 -0.06
C VAL A 103 -5.01 0.30 1.02
N THR A 104 -5.27 0.61 2.29
CA THR A 104 -4.96 -0.27 3.41
C THR A 104 -6.24 -0.71 4.09
N ALA A 105 -6.37 -2.01 4.38
CA ALA A 105 -7.43 -2.52 5.24
C ALA A 105 -6.85 -3.17 6.49
N ILE A 106 -7.43 -2.82 7.64
CA ILE A 106 -7.17 -3.47 8.92
C ILE A 106 -8.27 -4.47 9.21
N VAL A 107 -7.86 -5.71 9.50
CA VAL A 107 -8.76 -6.83 9.78
C VAL A 107 -8.39 -7.53 11.10
N THR A 108 -9.27 -8.36 11.65
CA THR A 108 -8.90 -9.34 12.68
C THR A 108 -8.83 -10.76 12.10
N PRO A 109 -7.74 -11.50 12.34
CA PRO A 109 -6.55 -11.12 13.15
C PRO A 109 -5.66 -10.07 12.44
N VAL A 110 -5.09 -9.13 13.22
CA VAL A 110 -4.36 -7.95 12.70
C VAL A 110 -3.22 -8.31 11.74
N LYS A 111 -2.62 -9.50 11.89
CA LYS A 111 -1.58 -10.04 11.00
C LYS A 111 -1.99 -10.26 9.55
N ASN A 112 -3.29 -10.21 9.28
CA ASN A 112 -3.86 -10.32 7.94
C ASN A 112 -4.24 -8.95 7.35
N SER A 113 -3.99 -7.85 8.08
CA SER A 113 -4.12 -6.50 7.52
C SER A 113 -3.19 -6.35 6.34
N HIS A 114 -3.61 -5.59 5.35
CA HIS A 114 -2.92 -5.60 4.06
C HIS A 114 -3.09 -4.26 3.35
N SER A 115 -2.03 -3.87 2.64
CA SER A 115 -2.01 -2.70 1.76
C SER A 115 -1.82 -3.12 0.32
N VAL A 116 -2.49 -2.40 -0.58
CA VAL A 116 -2.47 -2.66 -2.02
C VAL A 116 -2.33 -1.36 -2.79
N CYS A 117 -1.76 -1.44 -3.99
CA CYS A 117 -1.77 -0.33 -4.94
C CYS A 117 -2.98 -0.46 -5.86
N VAL A 118 -3.91 0.48 -5.81
CA VAL A 118 -5.08 0.55 -6.69
C VAL A 118 -4.88 1.63 -7.72
N PHE A 119 -5.33 1.40 -8.95
CA PHE A 119 -5.22 2.37 -10.04
C PHE A 119 -6.38 2.23 -11.03
N LYS A 120 -6.63 3.29 -11.80
CA LYS A 120 -7.64 3.34 -12.84
C LYS A 120 -7.14 2.70 -14.13
N GLN A 121 -8.01 1.95 -14.79
CA GLN A 121 -7.85 1.48 -16.16
C GLN A 121 -9.20 1.69 -16.88
N GLY A 122 -9.31 2.80 -17.62
CA GLY A 122 -10.59 3.29 -18.13
C GLY A 122 -11.51 3.70 -16.97
N GLU A 123 -12.78 3.29 -17.05
CA GLU A 123 -13.81 3.56 -16.02
C GLU A 123 -13.78 2.56 -14.85
N SER A 124 -12.74 1.74 -14.74
CA SER A 124 -12.67 0.70 -13.72
C SER A 124 -11.34 0.69 -12.99
N LEU A 125 -11.31 -0.02 -11.87
CA LEU A 125 -10.17 -0.15 -11.00
C LEU A 125 -9.51 -1.51 -11.14
N ARG A 126 -8.19 -1.52 -11.02
CA ARG A 126 -7.35 -2.71 -10.86
C ARG A 126 -6.36 -2.48 -9.74
N TYR A 127 -5.74 -3.54 -9.27
CA TYR A 127 -4.79 -3.40 -8.17
C TYR A 127 -3.67 -4.44 -8.16
N PHE A 128 -2.52 -4.00 -7.68
CA PHE A 128 -1.42 -4.88 -7.28
C PHE A 128 -1.56 -5.24 -5.81
N SER A 129 -1.45 -6.52 -5.51
CA SER A 129 -1.30 -7.03 -4.16
C SER A 129 0.06 -7.69 -4.04
N ASN A 130 0.96 -7.03 -3.32
CA ASN A 130 2.39 -7.33 -3.37
C ASN A 130 2.89 -7.32 -4.83
N GLU A 131 3.56 -8.38 -5.26
CA GLU A 131 4.13 -8.54 -6.59
C GLU A 131 3.14 -8.95 -7.68
N VAL A 132 1.86 -9.16 -7.35
CA VAL A 132 0.89 -9.74 -8.28
C VAL A 132 -0.19 -8.73 -8.66
N LEU A 133 -0.37 -8.52 -9.96
CA LEU A 133 -1.54 -7.85 -10.51
C LEU A 133 -2.74 -8.78 -10.38
N LYS A 134 -3.74 -8.39 -9.61
CA LYS A 134 -4.88 -9.26 -9.36
C LYS A 134 -5.79 -9.33 -10.59
N PRO A 135 -6.26 -10.53 -10.96
CA PRO A 135 -7.24 -10.67 -12.03
C PRO A 135 -8.56 -10.05 -11.58
N GLY A 136 -9.26 -9.38 -12.48
CA GLY A 136 -10.53 -8.72 -12.20
C GLY A 136 -10.56 -7.25 -12.58
N ILE A 137 -11.77 -6.73 -12.64
CA ILE A 137 -12.11 -5.34 -12.92
C ILE A 137 -13.09 -4.92 -11.83
N PHE A 138 -12.73 -3.90 -11.06
CA PHE A 138 -13.49 -3.47 -9.88
C PHE A 138 -14.11 -2.10 -10.13
N GLN A 139 -15.26 -1.82 -9.53
CA GLN A 139 -15.95 -0.53 -9.73
C GLN A 139 -15.63 0.46 -8.60
N SER A 140 -15.27 -0.03 -7.42
CA SER A 140 -14.97 0.80 -6.25
C SER A 140 -13.79 0.27 -5.44
N TYR A 141 -13.23 1.14 -4.59
CA TYR A 141 -12.24 0.74 -3.59
C TYR A 141 -12.82 -0.29 -2.60
N GLN A 142 -14.12 -0.17 -2.29
CA GLN A 142 -14.82 -1.12 -1.43
C GLN A 142 -14.85 -2.54 -2.02
N ASP A 143 -15.04 -2.68 -3.34
CA ASP A 143 -15.02 -3.99 -4.00
C ASP A 143 -13.63 -4.65 -3.87
N ILE A 144 -12.57 -3.85 -4.00
CA ILE A 144 -11.19 -4.32 -3.86
C ILE A 144 -10.93 -4.74 -2.41
N VAL A 145 -11.33 -3.92 -1.43
CA VAL A 145 -11.20 -4.25 0.00
C VAL A 145 -11.92 -5.56 0.29
N ALA A 146 -13.19 -5.69 -0.10
CA ALA A 146 -13.96 -6.93 0.09
C ALA A 146 -13.27 -8.16 -0.55
N HIS A 147 -12.66 -7.97 -1.72
CA HIS A 147 -11.95 -9.04 -2.42
C HIS A 147 -10.72 -9.55 -1.67
N PHE A 148 -9.90 -8.67 -1.06
CA PHE A 148 -8.71 -9.13 -0.32
C PHE A 148 -8.93 -9.32 1.19
N THR A 149 -10.03 -8.84 1.77
CA THR A 149 -10.37 -9.04 3.19
C THR A 149 -11.43 -10.12 3.43
N SER A 150 -11.68 -10.98 2.45
CA SER A 150 -12.68 -12.05 2.52
C SER A 150 -12.52 -12.98 3.75
N PRO A 151 -13.59 -13.70 4.16
CA PRO A 151 -13.57 -14.61 5.31
C PRO A 151 -12.36 -15.56 5.31
N PRO A 152 -11.78 -15.88 6.49
CA PRO A 152 -12.32 -15.69 7.84
C PRO A 152 -11.99 -14.33 8.49
N ASN A 153 -11.45 -13.37 7.73
CA ASN A 153 -11.07 -12.07 8.27
C ASN A 153 -12.30 -11.21 8.56
N ARG A 154 -12.32 -10.53 9.72
CA ARG A 154 -13.31 -9.50 10.02
C ARG A 154 -12.68 -8.13 9.80
N LEU A 155 -13.21 -7.37 8.84
CA LEU A 155 -12.81 -5.99 8.59
C LEU A 155 -13.07 -5.12 9.84
N ILE A 156 -12.14 -4.21 10.14
CA ILE A 156 -12.30 -3.19 11.19
C ILE A 156 -12.47 -1.81 10.55
N CYS A 157 -11.51 -1.42 9.71
CA CYS A 157 -11.49 -0.15 8.99
C CYS A 157 -10.56 -0.26 7.80
N TRP A 158 -10.69 0.67 6.86
CA TRP A 158 -9.81 0.80 5.72
C TRP A 158 -9.74 2.24 5.25
N ASP A 159 -8.72 2.57 4.48
CA ASP A 159 -8.51 3.91 3.97
C ASP A 159 -7.90 3.93 2.58
N VAL A 160 -7.91 5.11 1.97
CA VAL A 160 -7.31 5.40 0.67
C VAL A 160 -6.36 6.56 0.86
N VAL A 161 -5.11 6.43 0.43
CA VAL A 161 -4.10 7.48 0.57
C VAL A 161 -3.33 7.73 -0.71
N LYS A 162 -2.90 8.98 -0.89
CA LYS A 162 -1.94 9.36 -1.92
C LYS A 162 -0.55 8.80 -1.59
N PRO A 163 0.08 8.00 -2.47
CA PRO A 163 1.34 7.30 -2.15
C PRO A 163 2.54 8.23 -1.91
N ASP A 164 2.59 9.36 -2.62
CA ASP A 164 3.67 10.34 -2.58
C ASP A 164 3.66 11.16 -1.27
N THR A 165 2.49 11.65 -0.89
CA THR A 165 2.26 12.59 0.20
C THR A 165 1.79 11.90 1.48
N LEU A 166 1.29 10.67 1.39
CA LEU A 166 0.53 9.98 2.45
C LEU A 166 -0.58 10.88 3.00
N GLU A 167 -1.25 11.60 2.12
CA GLU A 167 -2.49 12.31 2.41
C GLU A 167 -3.66 11.31 2.34
N GLN A 168 -4.48 11.27 3.38
CA GLN A 168 -5.66 10.42 3.39
C GLN A 168 -6.78 11.08 2.58
N LEU A 169 -7.28 10.33 1.60
CA LEU A 169 -8.35 10.74 0.70
C LEU A 169 -9.72 10.26 1.21
N GLU A 170 -9.74 9.03 1.72
CA GLU A 170 -10.95 8.40 2.25
C GLU A 170 -10.60 7.58 3.49
N PHE A 171 -11.55 7.48 4.41
CA PHE A 171 -11.46 6.60 5.58
C PHE A 171 -12.84 6.00 5.86
N HIS A 172 -12.88 4.70 6.11
CA HIS A 172 -14.12 3.94 6.25
C HIS A 172 -14.04 2.96 7.42
N LEU A 173 -15.14 2.86 8.15
CA LEU A 173 -15.35 1.81 9.15
C LEU A 173 -16.02 0.60 8.50
N ALA A 174 -15.80 -0.59 9.06
CA ALA A 174 -16.46 -1.83 8.66
C ALA A 174 -17.98 -1.84 8.95
#